data_AF-A0A7Y5AGA9-F1
#
_entry.id   AF-A0A7Y5AGA9-F1
#
_cell.length_a   1.000
_cell.length_b   1.000
_cell.length_c   1.000
_cell.angle_alpha   90.00
_cell.angle_beta   90.00
_cell.angle_gamma   90.00
#
_symmetry.space_group_name_H-M   'P 1'
#
loop_
_entity.id
_entity.type
_entity.pdbx_description
1 polymer ?
#
loop_
_entity_poly.entity_id
_entity_poly.type
_entity_poly.pdbx_seq_one_letter_code
_entity_poly.pdbx_strand_id
1 'polypeptide(L)'
;MEEQGTGIRVEALSAEFEAQAAAWAERLALPLQDDAAGFAVQVGVDGLQVQQLGPQAPGPVRVDFVDGQAAHRRQFGGGNGQMIAKAVGIAQGVRPQVLDATAGLGKDAFVLASL
;
A
#
# COMPACT_ATOMS: atom_id res chain seq x y z
N MET A 1 7.50 -5.02 -28.48
CA MET A 1 7.67 -4.74 -27.04
C MET A 1 6.85 -3.49 -26.82
N GLU A 2 5.63 -3.63 -26.29
CA GLU A 2 4.76 -2.47 -26.01
C GLU A 2 5.46 -1.57 -25.00
N GLU A 3 5.56 -0.27 -25.31
CA GLU A 3 6.09 0.72 -24.39
C GLU A 3 5.17 0.79 -23.18
N GLN A 4 5.66 0.31 -22.03
CA GLN A 4 4.96 0.52 -20.76
C GLN A 4 5.08 1.99 -20.42
N GLY A 5 3.94 2.68 -20.33
CA GLY A 5 3.88 4.06 -19.87
C GLY A 5 4.63 4.22 -18.54
N THR A 6 5.34 5.34 -18.37
CA THR A 6 6.17 5.57 -17.19
C THR A 6 5.49 6.46 -16.15
N GLY A 7 4.37 7.07 -16.50
CA GLY A 7 3.63 7.99 -15.65
C GLY A 7 2.70 7.30 -14.64
N ILE A 8 2.34 8.05 -13.60
CA ILE A 8 1.31 7.68 -12.63
C ILE A 8 0.28 8.81 -12.61
N ARG A 9 -0.99 8.48 -12.82
CA ARG A 9 -2.10 9.43 -12.64
C ARG A 9 -2.99 9.06 -11.46
N VAL A 10 -3.82 10.00 -11.00
CA VAL A 10 -4.89 9.72 -10.05
C VAL A 10 -6.23 9.66 -10.80
N GLU A 11 -7.06 8.68 -10.46
CA GLU A 11 -8.31 8.39 -11.17
C GLU A 11 -9.43 8.06 -10.16
N ALA A 12 -10.63 8.57 -10.39
CA ALA A 12 -11.81 8.16 -9.64
C ALA A 12 -12.48 6.98 -10.34
N LEU A 13 -12.86 5.93 -9.58
CA LEU A 13 -13.55 4.76 -10.15
C LEU A 13 -15.03 5.03 -10.49
N SER A 14 -15.63 6.04 -9.85
CA SER A 14 -16.97 6.55 -10.15
C SER A 14 -17.02 8.05 -9.86
N ALA A 15 -18.02 8.74 -10.41
CA ALA A 15 -18.16 10.20 -10.30
C ALA A 15 -18.23 10.70 -8.85
N GLU A 16 -18.73 9.89 -7.91
CA GLU A 16 -18.82 10.26 -6.49
C GLU A 16 -17.45 10.44 -5.83
N PHE A 17 -16.38 9.84 -6.39
CA PHE A 17 -15.02 9.92 -5.85
C PHE A 17 -14.14 10.99 -6.53
N GLU A 18 -14.65 11.75 -7.50
CA GLU A 18 -13.86 12.75 -8.24
C GLU A 18 -13.23 13.80 -7.33
N ALA A 19 -13.98 14.31 -6.35
CA ALA A 19 -13.46 15.28 -5.38
C ALA A 19 -12.34 14.68 -4.52
N GLN A 20 -12.46 13.40 -4.16
CA GLN A 20 -11.44 12.71 -3.38
C GLN A 20 -10.20 12.38 -4.21
N ALA A 21 -10.37 12.01 -5.48
CA ALA A 21 -9.28 11.86 -6.44
C ALA A 21 -8.52 13.17 -6.62
N ALA A 22 -9.20 14.31 -6.76
CA ALA A 22 -8.55 15.62 -6.85
C ALA A 22 -7.71 15.94 -5.60
N ALA A 23 -8.23 15.66 -4.40
CA ALA A 23 -7.48 15.86 -3.16
C ALA A 23 -6.23 14.97 -3.06
N TRP A 24 -6.32 13.71 -3.51
CA TRP A 24 -5.16 12.81 -3.54
C TRP A 24 -4.14 13.19 -4.62
N ALA A 25 -4.59 13.67 -5.77
CA ALA A 25 -3.73 14.20 -6.83
C ALA A 25 -2.87 15.36 -6.31
N GLU A 26 -3.50 16.33 -5.63
CA GLU A 26 -2.79 17.44 -5.00
C GLU A 26 -1.80 16.95 -3.93
N ARG A 27 -2.25 16.10 -3.02
CA ARG A 27 -1.43 15.59 -1.90
C ARG A 27 -0.21 14.80 -2.37
N LEU A 28 -0.34 14.02 -3.43
CA LEU A 28 0.73 13.18 -3.97
C LEU A 28 1.55 13.90 -5.05
N ALA A 29 1.16 15.12 -5.43
CA ALA A 29 1.72 15.85 -6.57
C ALA A 29 1.69 15.02 -7.87
N LEU A 30 0.56 14.34 -8.11
CA LEU A 30 0.32 13.51 -9.29
C LEU A 30 -0.77 14.14 -10.18
N PRO A 31 -0.69 13.99 -11.51
CA PRO A 31 -1.71 14.50 -12.41
C PRO A 31 -3.00 13.67 -12.34
N LEU A 32 -4.14 14.30 -12.65
CA LEU A 32 -5.41 13.61 -12.89
C LEU A 32 -5.49 13.03 -14.31
N GLN A 33 -4.76 13.63 -15.25
CA GLN A 33 -4.74 13.22 -16.66
C GLN A 33 -3.29 13.05 -17.12
N ASP A 34 -3.00 11.86 -17.61
CA ASP A 34 -1.73 11.51 -18.24
C ASP A 34 -1.99 10.34 -19.18
N ASP A 35 -1.91 10.60 -20.48
CA ASP A 35 -2.14 9.61 -21.54
C ASP A 35 -0.95 8.62 -21.65
N ALA A 36 0.21 8.98 -21.12
CA ALA A 36 1.41 8.15 -21.06
C ALA A 36 1.52 7.40 -19.71
N ALA A 37 0.50 7.47 -18.85
CA ALA A 37 0.51 6.79 -17.57
C ALA A 37 0.52 5.26 -17.78
N GLY A 38 1.49 4.58 -17.17
CA GLY A 38 1.48 3.12 -17.03
C GLY A 38 0.80 2.66 -15.76
N PHE A 39 0.46 3.58 -14.84
CA PHE A 39 -0.18 3.27 -13.58
C PHE A 39 -1.24 4.31 -13.22
N ALA A 40 -2.24 3.88 -12.45
CA ALA A 40 -3.22 4.76 -11.82
C ALA A 40 -3.28 4.50 -10.31
N VAL A 41 -3.27 5.58 -9.53
CA VAL A 41 -3.79 5.59 -8.16
C VAL A 41 -5.30 5.80 -8.27
N GLN A 42 -6.06 4.75 -7.98
CA GLN A 42 -7.52 4.77 -8.12
C GLN A 42 -8.20 4.99 -6.77
N VAL A 43 -9.22 5.85 -6.76
CA VAL A 43 -10.06 6.14 -5.60
C VAL A 43 -11.44 5.54 -5.80
N GLY A 44 -11.89 4.70 -4.88
CA GLY A 44 -13.21 4.08 -4.91
C GLY A 44 -13.79 3.78 -3.53
N VAL A 45 -14.84 2.97 -3.51
CA VAL A 45 -15.58 2.62 -2.28
C VAL A 45 -14.73 1.93 -1.22
N ASP A 46 -13.76 1.12 -1.64
CA ASP A 46 -12.81 0.44 -0.75
C ASP A 46 -11.58 1.32 -0.40
N GLY A 47 -11.57 2.58 -0.82
CA GLY A 47 -10.45 3.51 -0.64
C GLY A 47 -9.47 3.54 -1.82
N LEU A 48 -8.18 3.70 -1.50
CA LEU A 48 -7.11 3.82 -2.48
C LEU A 48 -6.56 2.48 -2.94
N GLN A 49 -6.27 2.36 -4.23
CA GLN A 49 -5.52 1.24 -4.81
C GLN A 49 -4.57 1.73 -5.91
N VAL A 50 -3.59 0.90 -6.27
CA VAL A 50 -2.70 1.13 -7.42
C VAL A 50 -2.96 0.07 -8.47
N GLN A 51 -3.21 0.50 -9.70
CA GLN A 51 -3.48 -0.35 -10.85
C GLN A 51 -2.43 -0.11 -11.93
N GLN A 52 -1.84 -1.17 -12.46
CA GLN A 52 -1.06 -1.08 -13.70
C GLN A 52 -2.03 -0.92 -14.88
N LEU A 53 -1.74 -0.04 -15.81
CA LEU A 53 -2.57 0.21 -16.99
C LEU A 53 -2.08 -0.62 -18.17
N GLY A 54 -2.99 -0.95 -19.09
CA GLY A 54 -2.68 -1.63 -20.35
C GLY A 54 -3.22 -3.06 -20.46
N PRO A 55 -3.01 -3.68 -21.63
CA PRO A 55 -3.50 -5.03 -21.90
C PRO A 55 -2.89 -6.05 -20.92
N GLN A 56 -3.71 -6.95 -20.40
CA GLN A 56 -3.28 -8.03 -19.48
C GLN A 56 -2.66 -7.53 -18.16
N ALA A 57 -2.92 -6.28 -17.77
CA ALA A 57 -2.47 -5.79 -16.48
C ALA A 57 -3.03 -6.67 -15.34
N PRO A 58 -2.23 -6.98 -14.31
CA PRO A 58 -2.70 -7.71 -13.14
C PRO A 58 -3.79 -6.92 -12.42
N GLY A 59 -4.51 -7.56 -11.50
CA GLY A 59 -5.45 -6.85 -10.63
C GLY A 59 -4.78 -5.79 -9.75
N PRO A 60 -5.57 -4.86 -9.18
CA PRO A 60 -5.03 -3.74 -8.42
C PRO A 60 -4.39 -4.22 -7.11
N VAL A 61 -3.42 -3.45 -6.62
CA VAL A 61 -2.78 -3.66 -5.33
C VAL A 61 -3.31 -2.64 -4.34
N ARG A 62 -3.77 -3.12 -3.19
CA ARG A 62 -4.23 -2.31 -2.06
C ARG A 62 -3.54 -2.77 -0.78
N VAL A 63 -3.24 -1.82 0.10
CA VAL A 63 -2.76 -2.10 1.45
C VAL A 63 -3.97 -2.31 2.36
N ASP A 64 -4.05 -3.48 2.97
CA ASP A 64 -5.07 -3.83 3.96
C ASP A 64 -4.39 -4.42 5.20
N PHE A 65 -4.61 -3.78 6.35
CA PHE A 65 -4.08 -4.20 7.64
C PHE A 65 -5.13 -4.84 8.55
N VAL A 66 -6.40 -4.79 8.17
CA VAL A 66 -7.53 -5.27 8.96
C VAL A 66 -7.82 -6.73 8.63
N ASP A 67 -7.87 -7.06 7.35
CA ASP A 67 -8.23 -8.38 6.85
C ASP A 67 -7.10 -9.04 6.02
N GLY A 68 -7.30 -10.31 5.65
CA GLY A 68 -6.40 -11.03 4.76
C GLY A 68 -5.06 -11.48 5.38
N GLN A 69 -3.99 -11.49 4.56
CA GLN A 69 -2.70 -12.06 4.96
C GLN A 69 -2.04 -11.33 6.14
N ALA A 70 -2.25 -10.02 6.27
CA ALA A 70 -1.69 -9.23 7.39
C ALA A 70 -2.32 -9.65 8.72
N ALA A 71 -3.65 -9.78 8.76
CA ALA A 71 -4.39 -10.27 9.92
C ALA A 71 -3.99 -11.70 10.29
N HIS A 72 -3.88 -12.60 9.31
CA HIS A 72 -3.45 -13.98 9.54
C HIS A 72 -2.01 -14.04 10.09
N ARG A 73 -1.08 -13.22 9.55
CA ARG A 73 0.30 -13.15 10.03
C ARG A 73 0.40 -12.58 11.45
N ARG A 74 -0.46 -11.62 11.82
CA ARG A 74 -0.57 -11.16 13.22
C ARG A 74 -1.02 -12.28 14.16
N GLN A 75 -2.05 -13.04 13.79
CA GLN A 75 -2.66 -14.05 14.65
C GLN A 75 -1.81 -15.34 14.76
N PHE A 76 -1.18 -15.76 13.66
CA PHE A 76 -0.52 -17.08 13.56
C PHE A 76 0.96 -17.03 13.16
N GLY A 77 1.54 -15.85 12.93
CA GLY A 77 2.92 -15.69 12.47
C GLY A 77 4.01 -15.94 13.51
N GLY A 78 3.65 -16.28 14.75
CA GLY A 78 4.61 -16.61 15.82
C GLY A 78 5.00 -15.46 16.75
N GLY A 79 4.31 -14.32 16.70
CA GLY A 79 4.48 -13.21 17.67
C GLY A 79 5.93 -12.75 17.80
N ASN A 80 6.42 -12.63 19.04
CA ASN A 80 7.83 -12.31 19.36
C ASN A 80 8.84 -13.36 18.85
N GLY A 81 8.37 -14.54 18.44
CA GLY A 81 9.18 -15.58 17.83
C GLY A 81 9.61 -15.28 16.39
N GLN A 82 8.98 -14.30 15.72
CA GLN A 82 9.31 -13.90 14.35
C GLN A 82 10.75 -13.38 14.25
N MET A 83 11.45 -13.74 13.17
CA MET A 83 12.84 -13.33 12.94
C MET A 83 12.98 -11.79 12.92
N ILE A 84 11.99 -11.08 12.38
CA ILE A 84 12.00 -9.62 12.38
C ILE A 84 11.87 -9.02 13.79
N ALA A 85 11.04 -9.61 14.66
CA ALA A 85 10.87 -9.17 16.04
C ALA A 85 12.18 -9.33 16.82
N LYS A 86 12.85 -10.48 16.65
CA LYS A 86 14.15 -10.75 17.24
C LYS A 86 15.23 -9.81 16.70
N ALA A 87 15.24 -9.56 15.40
CA ALA A 87 16.23 -8.69 14.75
C ALA A 87 16.19 -7.25 15.27
N VAL A 88 15.00 -6.73 15.59
CA VAL A 88 14.85 -5.39 16.19
C VAL A 88 14.97 -5.38 17.72
N GLY A 89 15.22 -6.53 18.35
CA GLY A 89 15.44 -6.63 19.79
C GLY A 89 14.16 -6.69 20.65
N ILE A 90 13.00 -7.04 20.09
CA ILE A 90 11.79 -7.29 20.89
C ILE A 90 12.02 -8.52 21.79
N ALA A 91 11.78 -8.33 23.08
CA ALA A 91 11.90 -9.38 24.10
C ALA A 91 10.84 -9.18 25.20
N GLN A 92 10.82 -10.07 26.19
CA GLN A 92 9.93 -9.92 27.35
C GLN A 92 10.23 -8.59 28.07
N GLY A 93 9.22 -7.72 28.17
CA GLY A 93 9.35 -6.39 28.79
C GLY A 93 10.10 -5.34 27.94
N VAL A 94 10.57 -5.69 26.74
CA VAL A 94 11.29 -4.77 25.86
C VAL A 94 10.45 -4.47 24.62
N ARG A 95 10.13 -3.19 24.41
CA ARG A 95 9.38 -2.68 23.25
C ARG A 95 10.10 -1.43 22.72
N PRO A 96 11.01 -1.57 21.75
CA PRO A 96 11.74 -0.44 21.20
C PRO A 96 10.83 0.43 20.32
N GLN A 97 11.21 1.69 20.15
CA GLN A 97 10.68 2.52 19.07
C GLN A 97 11.42 2.15 17.79
N VAL A 98 10.68 1.88 16.72
CA VAL A 98 11.24 1.45 15.43
C VAL A 98 10.91 2.48 14.37
N LEU A 99 11.93 2.87 13.59
CA LEU A 99 11.78 3.65 12.36
C LEU A 99 11.89 2.69 11.16
N ASP A 100 10.80 2.50 10.41
CA ASP A 100 10.85 1.84 9.12
C ASP A 100 11.17 2.87 8.03
N ALA A 101 12.43 2.93 7.63
CA ALA A 101 12.91 3.83 6.58
C ALA A 101 12.52 3.39 5.16
N THR A 102 11.91 2.20 5.03
CA THR A 102 11.63 1.54 3.75
C THR A 102 10.24 0.88 3.75
N ALA A 103 9.26 1.58 4.32
CA ALA A 103 7.95 1.02 4.67
C ALA A 103 7.30 0.18 3.55
N GLY A 104 7.42 0.58 2.29
CA GLY A 104 6.80 -0.11 1.16
C GLY A 104 5.29 -0.28 1.40
N LEU A 105 4.79 -1.52 1.36
CA LEU A 105 3.39 -1.84 1.68
C LEU A 105 3.11 -1.98 3.19
N GLY A 106 4.08 -1.66 4.05
CA GLY A 106 3.94 -1.61 5.51
C GLY A 106 3.80 -2.97 6.19
N LYS A 107 4.02 -4.09 5.48
CA LYS A 107 3.80 -5.45 6.02
C LYS A 107 4.60 -5.72 7.29
N ASP A 108 5.88 -5.40 7.26
CA ASP A 108 6.79 -5.67 8.37
C ASP A 108 6.64 -4.62 9.49
N ALA A 109 6.47 -3.34 9.15
CA ALA A 109 6.09 -2.31 10.11
C ALA A 109 4.80 -2.67 10.88
N PHE A 110 3.78 -3.18 10.18
CA PHE A 110 2.51 -3.60 10.80
C PHE A 110 2.70 -4.79 11.73
N VAL A 111 3.53 -5.76 11.36
CA VAL A 111 3.91 -6.86 12.25
C VAL A 111 4.54 -6.29 13.52
N LEU A 112 5.56 -5.44 13.40
CA LEU A 112 6.26 -4.88 14.57
C LEU A 112 5.34 -4.04 15.46
N ALA A 113 4.43 -3.27 14.88
CA ALA A 113 3.43 -2.48 15.61
C ALA A 113 2.38 -3.35 16.35
N SER A 114 2.25 -4.63 15.99
CA SER A 114 1.24 -5.55 16.55
C SER A 114 1.76 -6.46 17.67
N LEU A 115 3.02 -6.32 18.11
CA LEU A 115 3.73 -7.21 19.05
C LEU A 115 3.89 -6.71 20.49
#